data_AF-A0A8T3P5E9-F1
#
_entry.id   AF-A0A8T3P5E9-F1
#
_cell.length_a   1.000
_cell.length_b   1.000
_cell.length_c   1.000
_cell.angle_alpha   90.00
_cell.angle_beta   90.00
_cell.angle_gamma   90.00
#
_symmetry.space_group_name_H-M   'P 1'
#
loop_
_entity.id
_entity.type
_entity.pdbx_description
1 polymer ?
#
loop_
_entity_poly.entity_id
_entity_poly.type
_entity_poly.pdbx_seq_one_letter_code
_entity_poly.pdbx_strand_id
1 'polypeptide(L)'
;MLHNSVAIADPAFDLADLENWLRETDAIGLFTKLSLKTQVDKLIDDFRGFHSGEDSVDIESLRQRYQALLSETLGLVEIDDPELYKDISRARGALWTVLADELKFASL
;
A
#
# COMPACT_ATOMS: atom_id res chain seq x y z
N MET A 1 -20.32 -32.61 10.46
CA MET A 1 -19.50 -32.21 9.30
C MET A 1 -18.75 -30.97 9.70
N LEU A 2 -17.44 -31.11 9.97
CA LEU A 2 -16.57 -30.00 10.34
C LEU A 2 -16.23 -29.24 9.05
N HIS A 3 -16.83 -28.07 8.85
CA HIS A 3 -16.37 -27.17 7.80
C HIS A 3 -15.10 -26.49 8.30
N ASN A 4 -13.98 -27.12 7.95
CA ASN A 4 -12.66 -26.53 8.00
C ASN A 4 -12.63 -25.38 6.98
N SER A 5 -12.99 -24.17 7.41
CA SER A 5 -12.68 -22.95 6.66
C SER A 5 -11.19 -22.70 6.80
N VAL A 6 -10.41 -23.28 5.89
CA VAL A 6 -9.11 -22.70 5.54
C VAL A 6 -9.43 -21.29 5.09
N ALA A 7 -9.12 -20.31 5.94
CA ALA A 7 -8.98 -18.93 5.50
C ALA A 7 -7.82 -18.97 4.51
N ILE A 8 -8.17 -19.07 3.23
CA ILE A 8 -7.26 -18.84 2.12
C ILE A 8 -6.74 -17.44 2.40
N ALA A 9 -5.47 -17.32 2.77
CA ALA A 9 -4.78 -16.06 2.66
C ALA A 9 -4.87 -15.71 1.17
N ASP A 10 -5.85 -14.87 0.84
CA ASP A 10 -5.92 -14.16 -0.43
C ASP A 10 -4.50 -13.68 -0.70
N PRO A 11 -3.88 -13.96 -1.86
CA PRO A 11 -2.53 -13.47 -2.14
C PRO A 11 -2.61 -11.97 -1.97
N ALA A 12 -2.08 -11.52 -0.84
CA ALA A 12 -2.27 -10.19 -0.34
C ALA A 12 -1.65 -9.31 -1.40
N PHE A 13 -2.49 -8.54 -2.10
CA PHE A 13 -2.02 -7.44 -2.91
C PHE A 13 -1.08 -6.64 -2.02
N ASP A 14 0.21 -6.79 -2.27
CA ASP A 14 1.26 -6.27 -1.44
C ASP A 14 1.79 -4.98 -2.06
N LEU A 15 2.79 -4.38 -1.41
CA LEU A 15 3.33 -3.13 -1.90
C LEU A 15 4.08 -3.32 -3.24
N ALA A 16 4.65 -4.50 -3.48
CA ALA A 16 5.32 -4.81 -4.74
C ALA A 16 4.31 -4.95 -5.88
N ASP A 17 3.12 -5.51 -5.61
CA ASP A 17 1.99 -5.51 -6.56
C ASP A 17 1.54 -4.09 -6.89
N LEU A 18 1.47 -3.20 -5.89
CA LEU A 18 1.15 -1.79 -6.10
C LEU A 18 2.21 -1.09 -6.97
N GLU A 19 3.50 -1.32 -6.71
CA GLU A 19 4.59 -0.72 -7.50
C GLU A 19 4.63 -1.24 -8.94
N ASN A 20 4.49 -2.56 -9.13
CA ASN A 20 4.44 -3.18 -10.46
C ASN A 20 3.25 -2.66 -11.26
N TRP A 21 2.06 -2.56 -10.65
CA TRP A 21 0.90 -2.01 -11.32
C TRP A 21 1.08 -0.52 -11.68
N LEU A 22 1.61 0.30 -10.75
CA LEU A 22 1.88 1.72 -11.01
C LEU A 22 2.79 1.90 -12.24
N ARG A 23 3.73 0.98 -12.43
CA ARG A 23 4.60 0.94 -13.61
C ARG A 23 3.83 0.55 -14.87
N GLU A 24 3.02 -0.51 -14.83
CA GLU A 24 2.37 -1.12 -16.01
C GLU A 24 1.12 -0.40 -16.51
N THR A 25 0.37 0.28 -15.64
CA THR A 25 -0.96 0.81 -15.97
C THR A 25 -0.97 2.02 -16.91
N ASP A 26 -1.63 1.96 -18.06
CA ASP A 26 -1.77 3.16 -18.92
C ASP A 26 -2.89 4.11 -18.47
N ALA A 27 -3.61 3.78 -17.39
CA ALA A 27 -4.73 4.57 -16.87
C ALA A 27 -4.29 5.93 -16.30
N ILE A 28 -3.03 6.06 -15.90
CA ILE A 28 -2.46 7.30 -15.37
C ILE A 28 -1.24 7.75 -16.19
N GLY A 29 -1.17 9.06 -16.47
CA GLY A 29 -0.05 9.66 -17.19
C GLY A 29 1.30 9.47 -16.48
N LEU A 30 2.39 9.43 -17.25
CA LEU A 30 3.75 9.18 -16.76
C LEU A 30 4.18 10.07 -15.59
N PHE A 31 3.75 11.34 -15.57
CA PHE A 31 4.03 12.27 -14.47
C PHE A 31 3.33 11.86 -13.17
N THR A 32 2.08 11.40 -13.25
CA THR A 32 1.30 10.92 -12.11
C THR A 32 1.92 9.65 -11.53
N LYS A 33 2.35 8.72 -12.40
CA LYS A 33 3.10 7.52 -11.98
C LYS A 33 4.38 7.87 -11.20
N LEU A 34 5.16 8.83 -11.70
CA LEU A 34 6.41 9.23 -11.07
C LEU A 34 6.19 9.91 -9.71
N SER A 35 5.15 10.76 -9.62
CA SER A 35 4.73 11.37 -8.35
C SER A 35 4.33 10.29 -7.33
N LEU A 36 3.45 9.36 -7.71
CA LEU A 36 3.00 8.28 -6.83
C LEU A 36 4.16 7.41 -6.36
N LYS A 37 5.07 7.01 -7.26
CA LYS A 37 6.27 6.27 -6.86
C LYS A 37 7.08 7.04 -5.81
N THR A 38 7.29 8.33 -6.02
CA THR A 38 8.06 9.16 -5.08
C THR A 38 7.39 9.23 -3.70
N GLN A 39 6.06 9.31 -3.67
CA GLN A 39 5.28 9.32 -2.43
C GLN A 39 5.31 7.95 -1.72
N VAL A 40 5.22 6.84 -2.47
CA VAL A 40 5.38 5.48 -1.95
C VAL A 40 6.77 5.28 -1.37
N ASP A 41 7.83 5.59 -2.13
CA ASP A 41 9.23 5.45 -1.68
C ASP A 41 9.46 6.25 -0.38
N LYS A 42 8.94 7.49 -0.32
CA LYS A 42 9.02 8.30 0.89
C LYS A 42 8.28 7.67 2.07
N LEU A 43 7.08 7.15 1.87
CA LEU A 43 6.31 6.51 2.93
C LEU A 43 7.08 5.31 3.49
N ILE A 44 7.72 4.53 2.63
CA ILE A 44 8.55 3.37 3.04
C ILE A 44 9.79 3.79 3.80
N ASP A 45 10.46 4.85 3.39
CA ASP A 45 11.60 5.38 4.14
C ASP A 45 11.17 5.89 5.53
N ASP A 46 10.01 6.57 5.63
CA ASP A 46 9.46 7.03 6.92
C ASP A 46 9.11 5.82 7.84
N PHE A 47 8.56 4.72 7.31
CA PHE A 47 8.34 3.49 8.07
C PHE A 47 9.63 2.81 8.50
N ARG A 48 10.66 2.82 7.63
CA ARG A 48 11.97 2.28 7.96
C ARG A 48 12.60 3.02 9.14
N GLY A 49 12.54 4.36 9.14
CA GLY A 49 13.03 5.19 10.23
C GLY A 49 12.26 5.00 11.54
N PHE A 50 10.93 4.79 11.46
CA PHE A 50 10.12 4.44 12.62
C PHE A 50 10.50 3.08 13.22
N HIS A 51 10.61 2.05 12.39
CA HIS A 51 10.95 0.69 12.84
C HIS A 51 12.40 0.58 13.34
N SER A 52 13.33 1.34 12.77
CA SER A 52 14.72 1.40 13.28
C SER A 52 14.87 2.22 14.57
N GLY A 53 13.83 2.97 14.96
CA GLY A 53 13.86 3.89 16.10
C GLY A 53 14.72 5.14 15.87
N GLU A 54 15.11 5.41 14.62
CA GLU A 54 15.93 6.57 14.23
C GLU A 54 15.09 7.85 14.11
N ASP A 55 13.81 7.69 13.77
CA ASP A 55 12.86 8.80 13.62
C ASP A 55 11.86 8.88 14.77
N SER A 56 11.53 10.10 15.17
CA SER A 56 10.51 10.40 16.20
C SER A 56 9.08 10.47 15.64
N VAL A 57 8.88 10.08 14.39
CA VAL A 57 7.55 10.03 13.77
C VAL A 57 6.73 8.93 14.43
N ASP A 58 5.56 9.26 14.96
CA ASP A 58 4.69 8.27 15.57
C ASP A 58 3.89 7.45 14.52
N ILE A 59 3.43 6.27 14.92
CA ILE A 59 2.67 5.36 14.04
C ILE A 59 1.34 5.94 13.54
N GLU A 60 0.71 6.87 14.27
CA GLU A 60 -0.53 7.51 13.85
C GLU A 60 -0.26 8.53 12.74
N SER A 61 0.84 9.29 12.83
CA SER A 61 1.33 10.16 11.76
C SER A 61 1.63 9.37 10.47
N LEU A 62 2.24 8.18 10.58
CA LEU A 62 2.44 7.28 9.44
C LEU A 62 1.12 6.75 8.88
N ARG A 63 0.18 6.41 9.75
CA ARG A 63 -1.18 5.98 9.36
C ARG A 63 -1.92 7.05 8.57
N GLN A 64 -1.79 8.32 8.94
CA GLN A 64 -2.39 9.43 8.21
C GLN A 64 -1.76 9.61 6.83
N ARG A 65 -0.42 9.54 6.72
CA ARG A 65 0.28 9.62 5.43
C ARG A 65 -0.11 8.48 4.50
N TYR A 66 -0.17 7.25 5.03
CA TYR A 66 -0.66 6.08 4.30
C TYR A 66 -2.08 6.26 3.77
N GLN A 67 -3.01 6.71 4.63
CA GLN A 67 -4.41 6.94 4.23
C GLN A 67 -4.54 8.05 3.17
N ALA A 68 -3.75 9.12 3.30
CA ALA A 68 -3.74 10.20 2.32
C ALA A 68 -3.27 9.71 0.94
N LEU A 69 -2.16 8.96 0.90
CA LEU A 69 -1.63 8.36 -0.32
C LEU A 69 -2.64 7.42 -0.98
N LEU A 70 -3.30 6.55 -0.20
CA LEU A 70 -4.33 5.67 -0.73
C LEU A 70 -5.53 6.43 -1.28
N SER A 71 -5.97 7.49 -0.60
CA SER A 71 -7.09 8.30 -1.07
C SER A 71 -6.77 8.97 -2.41
N GLU A 72 -5.54 9.46 -2.57
CA GLU A 72 -5.06 10.03 -3.83
C GLU A 72 -5.01 8.96 -4.93
N THR A 73 -4.38 7.81 -4.67
CA THR A 73 -4.31 6.71 -5.63
C THR A 73 -5.70 6.24 -6.06
N LEU A 74 -6.62 6.02 -5.12
CA LEU A 74 -7.99 5.58 -5.42
C LEU A 74 -8.73 6.61 -6.29
N GLY A 75 -8.59 7.91 -6.00
CA GLY A 75 -9.22 8.97 -6.80
C GLY A 75 -8.67 9.06 -8.23
N LEU A 76 -7.43 8.64 -8.47
CA LEU A 76 -6.83 8.60 -9.81
C LEU A 76 -7.33 7.42 -10.63
N VAL A 77 -7.68 6.31 -10.00
CA VAL A 77 -8.04 5.06 -10.69
C VAL A 77 -9.54 4.81 -10.75
N GLU A 78 -10.34 5.51 -9.95
CA GLU A 78 -11.80 5.30 -9.83
C GLU A 78 -12.53 5.34 -11.18
N ILE A 79 -12.10 6.23 -12.09
CA ILE A 79 -12.74 6.43 -13.39
C ILE A 79 -12.16 5.51 -14.46
N ASP A 80 -10.83 5.46 -14.56
CA ASP A 80 -10.14 4.82 -15.68
C ASP A 80 -9.79 3.33 -15.43
N ASP A 81 -9.76 2.89 -14.16
CA ASP A 81 -9.45 1.50 -13.77
C ASP A 81 -10.25 1.05 -12.51
N PRO A 82 -11.57 0.78 -12.66
CA PRO A 82 -12.44 0.46 -11.54
C PRO A 82 -12.21 -0.94 -10.93
N GLU A 83 -11.57 -1.87 -11.66
CA GLU A 83 -11.19 -3.17 -11.08
C GLU A 83 -10.01 -2.99 -10.13
N LEU A 84 -9.00 -2.23 -10.54
CA LEU A 84 -7.92 -1.89 -9.63
C LEU A 84 -8.40 -1.08 -8.42
N TYR A 85 -9.30 -0.11 -8.61
CA TYR A 85 -9.89 0.60 -7.48
C TYR A 85 -10.41 -0.38 -6.42
N LYS A 86 -11.09 -1.46 -6.84
CA LYS A 86 -11.60 -2.50 -5.94
C LYS A 86 -10.47 -3.28 -5.28
N ASP A 87 -9.44 -3.65 -6.04
CA ASP A 87 -8.32 -4.44 -5.52
C ASP A 87 -7.50 -3.66 -4.49
N ILE A 88 -7.14 -2.41 -4.78
CA ILE A 88 -6.47 -1.51 -3.82
C ILE A 88 -7.36 -1.29 -2.58
N SER A 89 -8.67 -1.08 -2.78
CA SER A 89 -9.62 -0.90 -1.68
C SER A 89 -9.69 -2.12 -0.75
N ARG A 90 -9.64 -3.33 -1.30
CA ARG A 90 -9.61 -4.59 -0.52
C ARG A 90 -8.26 -4.77 0.19
N ALA A 91 -7.17 -4.44 -0.49
CA ALA A 91 -5.80 -4.61 0.01
C ALA A 91 -5.45 -3.67 1.18
N ARG A 92 -6.13 -2.52 1.30
CA ARG A 92 -5.82 -1.46 2.28
C ARG A 92 -5.61 -1.97 3.72
N GLY A 93 -6.41 -2.93 4.18
CA GLY A 93 -6.25 -3.46 5.53
C GLY A 93 -5.00 -4.33 5.68
N ALA A 94 -4.73 -5.16 4.67
CA ALA A 94 -3.56 -6.05 4.64
C ALA A 94 -2.26 -5.25 4.51
N LEU A 95 -2.21 -4.29 3.58
CA LEU A 95 -1.09 -3.37 3.39
C LEU A 95 -0.72 -2.64 4.68
N TRP A 96 -1.71 -2.07 5.38
CA TRP A 96 -1.46 -1.44 6.69
C TRP A 96 -0.87 -2.42 7.71
N THR A 97 -1.38 -3.65 7.74
CA THR A 97 -0.92 -4.68 8.67
C THR A 97 0.53 -5.09 8.40
N VAL A 98 0.98 -5.04 7.14
CA VAL A 98 2.39 -5.27 6.78
C VAL A 98 3.25 -4.08 7.16
N LEU A 99 2.82 -2.86 6.84
CA LEU A 99 3.58 -1.63 7.10
C LEU A 99 3.76 -1.36 8.60
N ALA A 100 2.72 -1.59 9.41
CA ALA A 100 2.73 -1.29 10.84
C ALA A 100 3.44 -2.34 11.71
N ASP A 101 3.72 -3.53 11.17
CA ASP A 101 4.38 -4.64 11.88
C ASP A 101 5.85 -4.70 11.46
N GLU A 102 6.76 -4.49 12.41
CA GLU A 102 8.21 -4.47 12.15
C GLU A 102 8.71 -5.75 11.47
N LEU A 103 8.25 -6.92 11.92
CA LEU A 103 8.71 -8.21 11.39
C LEU A 103 8.20 -8.45 9.97
N LYS A 104 6.96 -8.05 9.68
CA LYS A 104 6.40 -8.14 8.32
C LYS A 104 7.03 -7.10 7.41
N PHE A 105 7.25 -5.89 7.90
CA PHE A 105 7.92 -4.84 7.15
C PHE A 105 9.36 -5.21 6.78
N ALA A 106 10.09 -5.87 7.68
CA ALA A 106 11.44 -6.37 7.42
C ALA A 106 11.51 -7.48 6.35
N SER A 107 10.36 -8.04 5.93
CA SER A 107 10.27 -9.05 4.88
C SER A 107 9.91 -8.49 3.49
N LEU A 108 9.72 -7.17 3.39
CA LEU A 108 9.50 -6.44 2.14
C LEU A 108 10.77 -6.31 1.29
#